data_AF-A0A1A8DW36-F1
#
_entry.id   AF-A0A1A8DW36-F1
#
_cell.length_a   1.000
_cell.length_b   1.000
_cell.length_c   1.000
_cell.angle_alpha   90.00
_cell.angle_beta   90.00
_cell.angle_gamma   90.00
#
_symmetry.space_group_name_H-M   'P 1'
#
loop_
_entity.id
_entity.type
_entity.pdbx_description
1 polymer ?
#
loop_
_entity_poly.entity_id
_entity_poly.type
_entity_poly.pdbx_seq_one_letter_code
_entity_poly.pdbx_strand_id
1 'polypeptide(L)'
;MAERRFNAMKMLFIAFLSPCWVNGAVKPRLSTEDIQEDYPELDTLNGILSDYEVLPLSGFQFHSVRKRDVHTQSHLERLVSFRALHRNFQLYLTTNTDLFTDGFKAVFVDKNGKQQKYDVQLQNYFTGHVVGEENSRVQAHFDGDEFSAHILTDEVEYNIEPLWRFTDSPVDGRLLVYRSEDIKNLSRIASPKVCGYIHADAEDLLPESSRSRWERHEEVDFKTEHQHREKRQVHDHRKNTCSLLLVADYRFFKHMGRGQESVTLNYLIELIDRVDDIYRNTTWNDEFKGYGVQIQQIIINQEPTKPPSGSPAGWVHYNMEDSPVKGKEVWEVKKLLEQFSLDISDNASSVCLAHLFTYQDFDMGTLGLAYVAPSRPHPLGGICSGPYYPSQYSKKPSFLNTGLTSTKNYG
;
A
#
# COMPACT_ATOMS: atom_id res chain seq x y z
N MET A 1 -93.00 -7.22 47.27
CA MET A 1 -91.57 -6.82 47.27
C MET A 1 -91.17 -6.61 45.82
N ALA A 2 -91.00 -5.33 45.48
CA ALA A 2 -90.39 -4.69 44.31
C ALA A 2 -90.45 -5.33 42.90
N GLU A 3 -91.12 -4.59 42.02
CA GLU A 3 -91.18 -4.67 40.56
C GLU A 3 -89.85 -4.36 39.87
N ARG A 4 -89.66 -4.97 38.70
CA ARG A 4 -88.72 -4.54 37.66
C ARG A 4 -89.26 -3.32 36.93
N ARG A 5 -88.37 -2.38 36.54
CA ARG A 5 -88.39 -1.81 35.18
C ARG A 5 -87.09 -1.07 34.83
N PHE A 6 -86.73 -1.29 33.56
CA PHE A 6 -85.61 -0.78 32.78
C PHE A 6 -85.58 0.75 32.67
N ASN A 7 -84.39 1.34 32.57
CA ASN A 7 -84.20 2.57 31.79
C ASN A 7 -82.77 2.69 31.25
N ALA A 8 -82.70 3.03 29.97
CA ALA A 8 -81.49 3.17 29.16
C ALA A 8 -80.80 4.51 29.43
N MET A 9 -79.46 4.52 29.48
CA MET A 9 -78.67 5.74 29.58
C MET A 9 -77.78 5.90 28.35
N LYS A 10 -77.98 7.02 27.65
CA LYS A 10 -77.19 7.51 26.50
C LYS A 10 -75.76 7.83 26.96
N MET A 11 -74.76 7.26 26.30
CA MET A 11 -73.37 7.76 26.39
C MET A 11 -73.13 8.83 25.32
N LEU A 12 -72.65 9.99 25.75
CA LEU A 12 -72.16 11.08 24.90
C LEU A 12 -70.67 10.82 24.60
N PHE A 13 -70.30 10.70 23.32
CA PHE A 13 -68.90 10.66 22.90
C PHE A 13 -68.35 12.09 22.81
N ILE A 14 -67.30 12.39 23.59
CA ILE A 14 -66.47 13.58 23.41
C ILE A 14 -65.23 13.15 22.64
N ALA A 15 -65.09 13.63 21.40
CA ALA A 15 -63.91 13.42 20.58
C ALA A 15 -62.82 14.44 20.98
N PHE A 16 -61.69 13.94 21.49
CA PHE A 16 -60.45 14.73 21.57
C PHE A 16 -59.69 14.59 20.25
N LEU A 17 -59.61 15.68 19.48
CA LEU A 17 -58.69 15.80 18.35
C LEU A 17 -57.31 16.20 18.91
N SER A 18 -56.37 15.24 18.95
CA SER A 18 -54.95 15.55 19.13
C SER A 18 -54.38 16.04 17.79
N PRO A 19 -53.67 17.18 17.74
CA PRO A 19 -52.89 17.54 16.56
C PRO A 19 -51.66 16.62 16.48
N CYS A 20 -51.61 15.78 15.45
CA CYS A 20 -50.39 15.08 15.05
C CYS A 20 -49.39 16.10 14.51
N TRP A 21 -48.40 16.46 15.32
CA TRP A 21 -47.20 17.16 14.85
C TRP A 21 -46.35 16.13 14.10
N VAL A 22 -46.36 16.23 12.77
CA VAL A 22 -45.39 15.54 11.92
C VAL A 22 -44.06 16.25 12.13
N ASN A 23 -43.21 15.72 13.01
CA ASN A 23 -41.81 16.10 13.06
C ASN A 23 -41.13 15.57 11.79
N GLY A 24 -41.17 16.37 10.73
CA GLY A 24 -40.23 16.23 9.63
C GLY A 24 -38.82 16.46 10.19
N ALA A 25 -38.05 15.38 10.33
CA ALA A 25 -36.66 15.44 10.71
C ALA A 25 -35.86 16.08 9.55
N VAL A 26 -35.77 17.41 9.56
CA VAL A 26 -34.75 18.13 8.82
C VAL A 26 -33.43 17.84 9.53
N LYS A 27 -32.62 16.93 8.97
CA LYS A 27 -31.22 16.77 9.36
C LYS A 27 -30.52 18.13 9.16
N PRO A 28 -29.74 18.63 10.13
CA PRO A 28 -28.96 19.83 9.90
C PRO A 28 -27.90 19.48 8.85
N ARG A 29 -27.89 20.25 7.75
CA ARG A 29 -26.73 20.35 6.86
C ARG A 29 -25.70 21.14 7.63
N LEU A 30 -24.61 20.52 8.03
CA LEU A 30 -23.42 21.26 8.46
C LEU A 30 -22.78 21.79 7.19
N SER A 31 -22.72 23.11 7.05
CA SER A 31 -21.91 23.76 6.01
C SER A 31 -20.43 23.61 6.38
N THR A 32 -19.55 23.76 5.41
CA THR A 32 -18.08 23.83 5.63
C THR A 32 -17.67 24.91 6.63
N GLU A 33 -18.51 25.93 6.85
CA GLU A 33 -18.29 26.98 7.85
C GLU A 33 -18.63 26.49 9.28
N ASP A 34 -19.64 25.62 9.45
CA ASP A 34 -20.00 25.06 10.77
C ASP A 34 -19.01 23.98 11.26
N ILE A 35 -18.26 23.36 10.35
CA ILE A 35 -17.22 22.36 10.68
C ILE A 35 -15.95 23.04 11.24
N GLN A 36 -15.72 24.30 10.86
CA GLN A 36 -14.47 25.02 11.14
C GLN A 36 -14.35 25.53 12.59
N GLU A 37 -15.45 25.66 13.34
CA GLU A 37 -15.40 26.13 14.74
C GLU A 37 -15.16 25.00 15.77
N ASP A 38 -15.43 23.73 15.46
CA ASP A 38 -15.43 22.63 16.46
C ASP A 38 -14.25 21.62 16.33
N TYR A 39 -13.47 21.63 15.24
CA TYR A 39 -12.42 20.61 15.01
C TYR A 39 -11.13 21.20 14.41
N PRO A 40 -10.22 21.79 15.22
CA PRO A 40 -8.95 22.36 14.75
C PRO A 40 -8.01 21.33 14.09
N GLU A 41 -8.24 20.04 14.36
CA GLU A 41 -7.54 18.91 13.72
C GLU A 41 -7.81 18.79 12.21
N LEU A 42 -8.86 19.43 11.68
CA LEU A 42 -9.18 19.45 10.25
C LEU A 42 -8.45 20.57 9.49
N ASP A 43 -7.81 21.51 10.18
CA ASP A 43 -7.06 22.60 9.55
C ASP A 43 -5.87 22.07 8.73
N THR A 44 -5.25 20.98 9.18
CA THR A 44 -4.18 20.31 8.42
C THR A 44 -4.68 19.78 7.08
N LEU A 45 -5.89 19.21 7.06
CA LEU A 45 -6.53 18.72 5.84
C LEU A 45 -6.86 19.85 4.88
N ASN A 46 -7.30 21.01 5.38
CA ASN A 46 -7.56 22.18 4.55
C ASN A 46 -6.30 22.68 3.81
N GLY A 47 -5.11 22.37 4.33
CA GLY A 47 -3.83 22.63 3.66
C GLY A 47 -3.53 21.66 2.50
N ILE A 48 -4.09 20.44 2.52
CA ILE A 48 -3.74 19.32 1.62
C ILE A 48 -4.88 19.01 0.63
N LEU A 49 -6.13 19.27 0.97
CA LEU A 49 -7.32 18.91 0.18
C LEU A 49 -8.18 20.13 -0.11
N SER A 50 -8.65 20.30 -1.35
CA SER A 50 -9.62 21.34 -1.74
C SER A 50 -11.05 21.02 -1.35
N ASP A 51 -11.40 19.74 -1.35
CA ASP A 51 -12.72 19.24 -1.03
C ASP A 51 -12.59 17.84 -0.42
N TYR A 52 -13.37 17.57 0.63
CA TYR A 52 -13.40 16.29 1.34
C TYR A 52 -14.62 16.21 2.25
N GLU A 53 -15.01 14.98 2.62
CA GLU A 53 -16.00 14.71 3.65
C GLU A 53 -15.40 13.81 4.73
N VAL A 54 -15.74 14.07 6.00
CA VAL A 54 -15.41 13.17 7.12
C VAL A 54 -16.68 12.48 7.57
N LEU A 55 -16.69 11.15 7.49
CA LEU A 55 -17.85 10.32 7.80
C LEU A 55 -17.52 9.33 8.92
N PRO A 56 -18.42 9.09 9.89
CA PRO A 56 -18.25 7.99 10.82
C PRO A 56 -18.48 6.65 10.10
N LEU A 57 -17.84 5.57 10.56
CA LEU A 57 -18.07 4.22 10.03
C LEU A 57 -19.56 3.82 10.02
N SER A 58 -20.36 4.31 10.97
CA SER A 58 -21.81 4.08 11.02
C SER A 58 -22.59 4.68 9.84
N GLY A 59 -21.98 5.59 9.08
CA GLY A 59 -22.49 6.11 7.81
C GLY A 59 -22.40 5.11 6.65
N PHE A 60 -21.69 3.99 6.84
CA PHE A 60 -21.52 2.92 5.87
C PHE A 60 -22.38 1.71 6.24
N GLN A 61 -23.13 1.21 5.26
CA GLN A 61 -23.97 0.03 5.41
C GLN A 61 -23.23 -1.17 4.84
N PHE A 62 -22.85 -2.10 5.71
CA PHE A 62 -22.14 -3.32 5.32
C PHE A 62 -23.09 -4.52 5.35
N HIS A 63 -23.34 -5.12 4.19
CA HIS A 63 -24.18 -6.29 4.02
C HIS A 63 -23.34 -7.47 3.54
N SER A 64 -23.18 -8.50 4.37
CA SER A 64 -22.56 -9.76 3.94
C SER A 64 -23.50 -10.52 3.01
N VAL A 65 -23.03 -10.85 1.81
CA VAL A 65 -23.76 -11.68 0.85
C VAL A 65 -23.29 -13.12 1.03
N ARG A 66 -24.17 -13.99 1.53
CA ARG A 66 -23.90 -15.43 1.61
C ARG A 66 -24.62 -16.15 0.49
N LYS A 67 -23.88 -16.67 -0.49
CA LYS A 67 -24.40 -17.69 -1.40
C LYS A 67 -24.61 -18.98 -0.61
N ARG A 68 -25.72 -19.68 -0.87
CA ARG A 68 -26.02 -21.00 -0.28
C ARG A 68 -25.17 -22.08 -0.93
N ASP A 69 -23.86 -21.94 -0.89
CA ASP A 69 -22.94 -22.95 -1.40
C ASP A 69 -22.10 -23.53 -0.28
N VAL A 70 -21.90 -24.85 -0.32
CA VAL A 70 -21.48 -25.67 0.83
C VAL A 70 -19.95 -25.70 0.98
N HIS A 71 -19.18 -24.96 0.16
CA HIS A 71 -17.76 -25.29 -0.03
C HIS A 71 -16.67 -24.22 0.00
N THR A 72 -16.93 -22.93 0.28
CA THR A 72 -15.80 -21.99 0.41
C THR A 72 -16.00 -20.96 1.50
N GLN A 73 -15.52 -21.28 2.72
CA GLN A 73 -15.42 -20.31 3.82
C GLN A 73 -14.45 -19.16 3.53
N SER A 74 -13.62 -19.27 2.48
CA SER A 74 -12.58 -18.31 2.08
C SER A 74 -13.03 -17.20 1.14
N HIS A 75 -14.17 -17.33 0.46
CA HIS A 75 -14.66 -16.32 -0.48
C HIS A 75 -15.82 -15.57 0.16
N LEU A 76 -15.53 -14.39 0.71
CA LEU A 76 -16.54 -13.51 1.29
C LEU A 76 -17.01 -12.52 0.24
N GLU A 77 -18.33 -12.35 0.13
CA GLU A 77 -18.95 -11.31 -0.68
C GLU A 77 -19.58 -10.26 0.24
N ARG A 78 -19.38 -8.97 -0.07
CA ARG A 78 -19.92 -7.85 0.70
C ARG A 78 -20.53 -6.81 -0.24
N LEU A 79 -21.68 -6.29 0.14
CA LEU A 79 -22.27 -5.08 -0.42
C LEU A 79 -22.04 -3.93 0.56
N VAL A 80 -21.48 -2.83 0.07
CA VAL A 80 -21.20 -1.63 0.87
C VAL A 80 -21.94 -0.45 0.28
N SER A 81 -22.82 0.17 1.07
CA SER A 81 -23.58 1.35 0.63
C SER A 81 -23.31 2.54 1.52
N PHE A 82 -22.99 3.68 0.92
CA PHE A 82 -22.76 4.94 1.65
C PHE A 82 -23.02 6.13 0.73
N ARG A 83 -23.07 7.32 1.31
CA ARG A 83 -23.19 8.58 0.56
C ARG A 83 -22.04 9.49 0.97
N ALA A 84 -21.29 9.96 -0.02
CA ALA A 84 -20.19 10.89 0.17
C ALA A 84 -20.01 11.75 -1.09
N LEU A 85 -19.53 12.98 -0.94
CA LEU A 85 -19.21 13.92 -2.03
C LEU A 85 -20.38 14.05 -3.01
N HIS A 86 -21.57 14.25 -2.44
CA HIS A 86 -22.85 14.35 -3.15
C HIS A 86 -23.27 13.13 -4.00
N ARG A 87 -22.58 11.99 -3.88
CA ARG A 87 -22.84 10.76 -4.63
C ARG A 87 -23.24 9.61 -3.70
N ASN A 88 -24.16 8.76 -4.16
CA ASN A 88 -24.47 7.50 -3.50
C ASN A 88 -23.60 6.41 -4.12
N PHE A 89 -22.90 5.67 -3.29
CA PHE A 89 -22.09 4.53 -3.69
C PHE A 89 -22.77 3.24 -3.25
N GLN A 90 -22.74 2.25 -4.13
CA GLN A 90 -23.06 0.87 -3.82
C GLN A 90 -21.94 0.01 -4.40
N LEU A 91 -21.10 -0.56 -3.54
CA LEU A 91 -19.95 -1.36 -3.94
C LEU A 91 -20.31 -2.84 -3.79
N TYR A 92 -19.96 -3.63 -4.79
CA TYR A 92 -19.95 -5.09 -4.68
C TYR A 92 -18.51 -5.57 -4.57
N LEU A 93 -18.19 -6.22 -3.45
CA LEU A 93 -16.85 -6.62 -3.07
C LEU A 93 -16.77 -8.13 -2.88
N THR A 94 -15.63 -8.69 -3.27
CA THR A 94 -15.26 -10.10 -3.11
C THR A 94 -13.85 -10.19 -2.53
N THR A 95 -13.57 -11.18 -1.68
CA THR A 95 -12.22 -11.40 -1.16
C THR A 95 -11.19 -11.47 -2.29
N ASN A 96 -10.11 -10.70 -2.18
CA ASN A 96 -9.02 -10.70 -3.14
C ASN A 96 -8.12 -11.93 -2.90
N THR A 97 -8.20 -12.91 -3.80
CA THR A 97 -7.40 -14.14 -3.71
C THR A 97 -6.08 -14.06 -4.45
N ASP A 98 -5.87 -13.03 -5.26
CA ASP A 98 -4.74 -12.94 -6.17
C ASP A 98 -3.63 -12.03 -5.65
N LEU A 99 -3.81 -11.39 -4.48
CA LEU A 99 -2.84 -10.46 -3.89
C LEU A 99 -1.63 -11.15 -3.24
N PHE A 100 -1.79 -12.40 -2.79
CA PHE A 100 -0.78 -13.13 -2.01
C PHE A 100 -0.37 -14.42 -2.71
N THR A 101 0.91 -14.79 -2.57
CA THR A 101 1.36 -16.13 -3.00
C THR A 101 0.92 -17.21 -2.01
N ASP A 102 0.79 -18.48 -2.45
CA ASP A 102 0.48 -19.63 -1.57
C ASP A 102 1.41 -19.77 -0.36
N GLY A 103 2.67 -19.32 -0.50
CA GLY A 103 3.70 -19.37 0.53
C GLY A 103 3.87 -18.07 1.32
N PHE A 104 2.88 -17.17 1.28
CA PHE A 104 2.95 -15.86 1.91
C PHE A 104 3.31 -15.95 3.40
N LYS A 105 4.17 -15.03 3.84
CA LYS A 105 4.54 -14.89 5.25
C LYS A 105 4.84 -13.44 5.61
N ALA A 106 4.38 -13.02 6.78
CA ALA A 106 4.75 -11.75 7.40
C ALA A 106 5.55 -12.00 8.68
N VAL A 107 6.64 -11.26 8.87
CA VAL A 107 7.47 -11.34 10.07
C VAL A 107 7.83 -9.96 10.61
N PHE A 108 7.79 -9.83 11.93
CA PHE A 108 8.31 -8.69 12.67
C PHE A 108 9.68 -9.04 13.24
N VAL A 109 10.62 -8.11 13.14
CA VAL A 109 12.03 -8.32 13.51
C VAL A 109 12.40 -7.36 14.63
N ASP A 110 12.88 -7.90 15.74
CA ASP A 110 13.38 -7.12 16.87
C ASP A 110 14.82 -6.60 16.65
N LYS A 111 15.33 -5.80 17.59
CA LYS A 111 16.71 -5.25 17.55
C LYS A 111 17.83 -6.30 17.44
N ASN A 112 17.56 -7.55 17.82
CA ASN A 112 18.53 -8.65 17.84
C ASN A 112 18.41 -9.52 16.59
N GLY A 113 17.51 -9.20 15.66
CA GLY A 113 17.24 -10.00 14.46
C GLY A 113 16.32 -11.18 14.70
N LYS A 114 15.67 -11.29 15.87
CA LYS A 114 14.71 -12.36 16.14
C LYS A 114 13.42 -12.08 15.37
N GLN A 115 12.96 -13.06 14.60
CA GLN A 115 11.74 -12.96 13.81
C GLN A 115 10.55 -13.54 14.57
N GLN A 116 9.46 -12.79 14.62
CA GLN A 116 8.15 -13.24 15.07
C GLN A 116 7.19 -13.28 13.88
N LYS A 117 6.55 -14.43 13.65
CA LYS A 117 5.53 -14.55 12.60
C LYS A 117 4.27 -13.81 13.01
N TYR A 118 3.66 -13.13 12.04
CA TYR A 118 2.36 -12.49 12.20
C TYR A 118 1.33 -13.19 11.31
N ASP A 119 0.17 -13.51 11.88
CA ASP A 119 -0.92 -14.16 11.16
C ASP A 119 -1.82 -13.11 10.52
N VAL A 120 -1.78 -13.01 9.20
CA VAL A 120 -2.54 -12.02 8.44
C VAL A 120 -3.88 -12.61 8.03
N GLN A 121 -4.97 -11.92 8.36
CA GLN A 121 -6.31 -12.31 7.96
C GLN A 121 -6.54 -11.95 6.48
N LEU A 122 -6.07 -12.81 5.56
CA LEU A 122 -6.12 -12.55 4.10
C LEU A 122 -7.54 -12.28 3.57
N GLN A 123 -8.56 -12.83 4.23
CA GLN A 123 -9.98 -12.61 3.90
C GLN A 123 -10.48 -11.18 4.15
N ASN A 124 -9.67 -10.33 4.79
CA ASN A 124 -9.98 -8.93 5.07
C ASN A 124 -9.67 -8.00 3.90
N TYR A 125 -9.00 -8.48 2.85
CA TYR A 125 -8.67 -7.74 1.64
C TYR A 125 -9.65 -8.08 0.52
N PHE A 126 -10.22 -7.06 -0.11
CA PHE A 126 -11.30 -7.19 -1.07
C PHE A 126 -10.99 -6.45 -2.36
N THR A 127 -11.45 -7.03 -3.48
CA THR A 127 -11.54 -6.37 -4.78
C THR A 127 -12.99 -6.36 -5.25
N GLY A 128 -13.38 -5.44 -6.13
CA GLY A 128 -14.76 -5.30 -6.55
C GLY A 128 -15.01 -4.17 -7.53
N HIS A 129 -16.26 -3.73 -7.60
CA HIS A 129 -16.73 -2.68 -8.51
C HIS A 129 -17.90 -1.91 -7.91
N VAL A 130 -18.21 -0.75 -8.50
CA VAL A 130 -19.40 0.03 -8.23
C VAL A 130 -20.58 -0.57 -9.01
N VAL A 131 -21.67 -0.88 -8.31
CA VAL A 131 -22.86 -1.49 -8.91
C VAL A 131 -23.46 -0.53 -9.94
N GLY A 132 -23.59 -1.02 -11.18
CA GLY A 132 -24.13 -0.24 -12.30
C GLY A 132 -23.08 0.49 -13.14
N GLU A 133 -21.79 0.37 -12.82
CA GLU A 133 -20.69 1.00 -13.57
C GLU A 133 -19.70 -0.05 -14.08
N GLU A 134 -19.70 -0.28 -15.39
CA GLU A 134 -19.02 -1.43 -16.03
C GLU A 134 -17.49 -1.40 -15.88
N ASN A 135 -16.87 -0.22 -15.93
CA ASN A 135 -15.41 -0.07 -15.88
C ASN A 135 -14.89 0.35 -14.50
N SER A 136 -15.75 0.32 -13.48
CA SER A 136 -15.36 0.69 -12.14
C SER A 136 -14.59 -0.42 -11.44
N ARG A 137 -13.64 -0.03 -10.60
CA ARG A 137 -12.83 -0.96 -9.80
C ARG A 137 -12.73 -0.46 -8.38
N VAL A 138 -12.68 -1.40 -7.45
CA VAL A 138 -12.58 -1.11 -6.03
C VAL A 138 -11.56 -2.03 -5.39
N GLN A 139 -10.64 -1.47 -4.64
CA GLN A 139 -9.82 -2.18 -3.66
C GLN A 139 -10.29 -1.75 -2.28
N ALA A 140 -10.47 -2.68 -1.36
CA ALA A 140 -10.98 -2.35 -0.02
C ALA A 140 -10.38 -3.27 1.04
N HIS A 141 -10.18 -2.73 2.23
CA HIS A 141 -9.71 -3.48 3.38
C HIS A 141 -10.62 -3.25 4.59
N PHE A 142 -10.89 -4.34 5.31
CA PHE A 142 -11.80 -4.38 6.45
C PHE A 142 -11.15 -5.09 7.63
N ASP A 143 -10.87 -4.38 8.72
CA ASP A 143 -10.35 -4.99 9.95
C ASP A 143 -11.02 -4.40 11.19
N GLY A 144 -11.97 -5.15 11.78
CA GLY A 144 -12.78 -4.66 12.90
C GLY A 144 -13.55 -3.39 12.55
N ASP A 145 -13.21 -2.28 13.23
CA ASP A 145 -13.78 -0.95 13.02
C ASP A 145 -12.93 -0.08 12.05
N GLU A 146 -11.93 -0.66 11.39
CA GLU A 146 -11.17 -0.01 10.35
C GLU A 146 -11.69 -0.41 8.96
N PHE A 147 -11.91 0.60 8.13
CA PHE A 147 -12.30 0.45 6.74
C PHE A 147 -11.46 1.40 5.88
N SER A 148 -10.94 0.87 4.78
CA SER A 148 -10.35 1.68 3.73
C SER A 148 -10.87 1.18 2.39
N ALA A 149 -11.01 2.09 1.44
CA ALA A 149 -11.36 1.74 0.07
C ALA A 149 -10.79 2.74 -0.92
N HIS A 150 -10.36 2.21 -2.04
CA HIS A 150 -9.96 2.93 -3.22
C HIS A 150 -10.98 2.61 -4.32
N ILE A 151 -11.61 3.63 -4.89
CA ILE A 151 -12.66 3.47 -5.89
C ILE A 151 -12.22 4.22 -7.14
N LEU A 152 -11.98 3.49 -8.21
CA LEU A 152 -11.72 4.05 -9.52
C LEU A 152 -12.95 3.91 -10.40
N THR A 153 -13.39 5.01 -11.00
CA THR A 153 -14.40 5.02 -12.06
C THR A 153 -13.80 5.55 -13.36
N ASP A 154 -14.57 5.60 -14.44
CA ASP A 154 -14.10 6.16 -15.72
C ASP A 154 -13.71 7.64 -15.64
N GLU A 155 -14.25 8.35 -14.65
CA GLU A 155 -14.11 9.81 -14.54
C GLU A 155 -13.25 10.23 -13.35
N VAL A 156 -13.39 9.55 -12.21
CA VAL A 156 -12.91 10.04 -10.91
C VAL A 156 -12.34 8.91 -10.07
N GLU A 157 -11.27 9.24 -9.34
CA GLU A 157 -10.65 8.39 -8.33
C GLU A 157 -11.04 8.90 -6.92
N TYR A 158 -11.69 8.04 -6.14
CA TYR A 158 -12.08 8.33 -4.76
C TYR A 158 -11.26 7.50 -3.78
N ASN A 159 -10.88 8.12 -2.67
CA ASN A 159 -10.15 7.51 -1.58
C ASN A 159 -10.98 7.61 -0.30
N ILE A 160 -11.07 6.49 0.42
CA ILE A 160 -11.71 6.37 1.72
C ILE A 160 -10.65 5.79 2.64
N GLU A 161 -10.22 6.57 3.62
CA GLU A 161 -9.13 6.20 4.50
C GLU A 161 -9.42 6.59 5.95
N PRO A 162 -8.90 5.87 6.95
CA PRO A 162 -9.04 6.27 8.34
C PRO A 162 -8.47 7.67 8.59
N LEU A 163 -9.27 8.55 9.21
CA LEU A 163 -8.93 9.96 9.44
C LEU A 163 -7.62 10.12 10.23
N TRP A 164 -7.41 9.23 11.21
CA TRP A 164 -6.23 9.23 12.08
C TRP A 164 -4.90 9.07 11.32
N ARG A 165 -4.92 8.66 10.04
CA ARG A 165 -3.72 8.61 9.18
C ARG A 165 -3.20 10.01 8.80
N PHE A 166 -4.07 11.02 8.85
CA PHE A 166 -3.80 12.38 8.37
C PHE A 166 -3.80 13.43 9.49
N THR A 167 -4.30 13.06 10.66
CA THR A 167 -4.46 13.96 11.81
C THR A 167 -3.93 13.31 13.08
N ASP A 168 -3.71 14.11 14.13
CA ASP A 168 -3.38 13.60 15.47
C ASP A 168 -4.59 12.99 16.21
N SER A 169 -5.70 12.79 15.50
CA SER A 169 -6.93 12.24 16.08
C SER A 169 -6.73 10.79 16.54
N PRO A 170 -7.47 10.37 17.59
CA PRO A 170 -7.47 8.98 18.02
C PRO A 170 -8.09 8.07 16.95
N VAL A 171 -7.85 6.76 17.06
CA VAL A 171 -8.52 5.75 16.24
C VAL A 171 -9.97 5.64 16.73
N ASP A 172 -10.87 6.41 16.11
CA ASP A 172 -12.29 6.56 16.53
C ASP A 172 -13.31 6.16 15.45
N GLY A 173 -12.84 5.53 14.37
CA GLY A 173 -13.67 5.06 13.27
C GLY A 173 -14.16 6.17 12.31
N ARG A 174 -13.65 7.40 12.42
CA ARG A 174 -13.85 8.43 11.39
C ARG A 174 -13.03 8.12 10.15
N LEU A 175 -13.68 8.29 9.01
CA LEU A 175 -13.15 8.04 7.68
C LEU A 175 -13.10 9.36 6.91
N LEU A 176 -11.96 9.64 6.30
CA LEU A 176 -11.76 10.73 5.36
C LEU A 176 -12.10 10.23 3.95
N VAL A 177 -13.02 10.92 3.28
CA VAL A 177 -13.42 10.64 1.89
C VAL A 177 -13.05 11.83 1.02
N TYR A 178 -12.24 11.60 -0.01
CA TYR A 178 -11.74 12.66 -0.89
C TYR A 178 -11.50 12.13 -2.31
N ARG A 179 -11.42 13.02 -3.29
CA ARG A 179 -11.03 12.67 -4.66
C ARG A 179 -9.54 12.94 -4.85
N SER A 180 -8.87 12.13 -5.67
CA SER A 180 -7.46 12.38 -5.99
C SER A 180 -7.23 13.72 -6.69
N GLU A 181 -8.22 14.24 -7.42
CA GLU A 181 -8.16 15.56 -8.06
C GLU A 181 -8.18 16.73 -7.06
N ASP A 182 -8.67 16.51 -5.84
CA ASP A 182 -8.75 17.53 -4.80
C ASP A 182 -7.46 17.68 -3.98
N ILE A 183 -6.43 16.88 -4.28
CA ILE A 183 -5.13 16.99 -3.61
C ILE A 183 -4.43 18.29 -4.05
N LYS A 184 -4.31 19.23 -3.11
CA LYS A 184 -3.64 20.51 -3.28
C LYS A 184 -2.12 20.30 -3.40
N ASN A 185 -1.51 21.09 -4.28
CA ASN A 185 -0.07 21.34 -4.32
C ASN A 185 0.84 20.12 -4.59
N LEU A 186 0.61 19.44 -5.71
CA LEU A 186 1.56 18.47 -6.29
C LEU A 186 2.82 19.12 -6.90
N SER A 187 2.90 20.45 -6.92
CA SER A 187 3.97 21.23 -7.57
C SER A 187 5.38 20.88 -7.05
N ARG A 188 5.50 20.45 -5.79
CA ARG A 188 6.77 19.99 -5.22
C ARG A 188 7.26 18.68 -5.83
N ILE A 189 6.34 17.83 -6.28
CA ILE A 189 6.61 16.53 -6.93
C ILE A 189 6.93 16.70 -8.42
N ALA A 190 6.49 17.81 -9.04
CA ALA A 190 6.71 18.11 -10.46
C ALA A 190 8.15 18.52 -10.82
N SER A 191 9.07 18.59 -9.85
CA SER A 191 10.49 18.84 -10.15
C SER A 191 11.11 17.63 -10.86
N PRO A 192 11.86 17.82 -11.97
CA PRO A 192 12.57 16.72 -12.64
C PRO A 192 13.63 16.05 -11.75
N LYS A 193 13.97 16.65 -10.60
CA LYS A 193 14.84 16.05 -9.58
C LYS A 193 14.11 15.03 -8.69
N VAL A 194 12.78 15.06 -8.65
CA VAL A 194 11.93 14.13 -7.88
C VAL A 194 11.65 12.87 -8.69
N CYS A 195 11.38 13.02 -10.00
CA CYS A 195 11.23 11.92 -10.96
C CYS A 195 12.27 12.04 -12.08
N GLY A 196 13.53 11.77 -11.72
CA GLY A 196 14.63 11.74 -12.67
C GLY A 196 15.13 10.31 -12.88
N TYR A 197 15.46 9.96 -14.12
CA TYR A 197 16.27 8.78 -14.40
C TYR A 197 17.67 9.25 -14.81
N ILE A 198 18.69 8.70 -14.16
CA ILE A 198 20.07 8.88 -14.57
C ILE A 198 20.44 7.65 -15.37
N HIS A 199 20.80 7.84 -16.65
CA HIS A 199 21.52 6.83 -17.41
C HIS A 199 22.88 6.65 -16.75
N ALA A 200 22.93 5.77 -15.76
CA ALA A 200 24.17 5.23 -15.23
C ALA A 200 24.51 4.06 -16.14
N ASP A 201 25.60 4.16 -16.89
CA ASP A 201 26.16 2.99 -17.56
C ASP A 201 26.40 1.89 -16.51
N ALA A 202 26.41 0.62 -16.92
CA ALA A 202 26.59 -0.50 -15.99
C ALA A 202 27.82 -0.32 -15.07
N GLU A 203 28.83 0.40 -15.57
CA GLU A 203 29.99 0.83 -14.82
C GLU A 203 29.59 1.68 -13.59
N ASP A 204 28.67 2.62 -13.66
CA ASP A 204 28.29 3.56 -12.58
C ASP A 204 27.33 2.99 -11.52
N LEU A 205 26.68 1.88 -11.84
CA LEU A 205 25.84 1.10 -10.91
C LEU A 205 26.68 0.16 -10.03
N LEU A 206 27.91 -0.12 -10.45
CA LEU A 206 28.80 -1.10 -9.86
C LEU A 206 30.00 -0.42 -9.18
N PRO A 207 30.46 -0.90 -8.02
CA PRO A 207 31.72 -0.45 -7.44
C PRO A 207 32.89 -0.63 -8.43
N GLU A 208 33.84 0.31 -8.48
CA GLU A 208 34.99 0.29 -9.43
C GLU A 208 35.71 -1.07 -9.48
N SER A 209 35.82 -1.75 -8.33
CA SER A 209 36.49 -3.04 -8.19
C SER A 209 35.84 -4.21 -8.96
N SER A 210 34.61 -4.04 -9.42
CA SER A 210 33.81 -5.10 -10.02
C SER A 210 33.32 -4.79 -11.45
N ARG A 211 33.59 -3.57 -11.95
CA ARG A 211 33.49 -3.14 -13.36
C ARG A 211 34.30 -4.05 -14.31
N SER A 212 35.60 -4.19 -14.03
CA SER A 212 36.56 -4.96 -14.85
C SER A 212 36.38 -6.49 -14.84
N ARG A 213 35.42 -7.00 -14.05
CA ARG A 213 35.00 -8.41 -14.05
C ARG A 213 33.71 -8.59 -14.86
N TRP A 214 32.78 -7.65 -14.78
CA TRP A 214 31.58 -7.66 -15.62
C TRP A 214 31.97 -7.55 -17.10
N GLU A 215 32.86 -6.62 -17.46
CA GLU A 215 33.45 -6.52 -18.81
C GLU A 215 34.12 -7.83 -19.28
N ARG A 216 34.71 -8.59 -18.36
CA ARG A 216 35.42 -9.84 -18.67
C ARG A 216 34.49 -11.04 -18.81
N HIS A 217 33.37 -11.04 -18.07
CA HIS A 217 32.27 -11.97 -18.28
C HIS A 217 31.52 -11.61 -19.58
N GLU A 218 31.33 -10.32 -19.87
CA GLU A 218 30.78 -9.82 -21.14
C GLU A 218 31.65 -10.22 -22.33
N GLU A 219 32.99 -10.07 -22.29
CA GLU A 219 33.85 -10.51 -23.40
C GLU A 219 33.78 -12.02 -23.67
N VAL A 220 33.51 -12.83 -22.63
CA VAL A 220 33.40 -14.28 -22.76
C VAL A 220 32.00 -14.67 -23.24
N ASP A 221 30.92 -14.07 -22.70
CA ASP A 221 29.55 -14.33 -23.17
C ASP A 221 29.33 -13.79 -24.60
N PHE A 222 29.81 -12.58 -24.95
CA PHE A 222 29.74 -12.05 -26.32
C PHE A 222 30.50 -12.93 -27.33
N LYS A 223 31.68 -13.46 -26.97
CA LYS A 223 32.44 -14.37 -27.85
C LYS A 223 31.77 -15.74 -28.00
N THR A 224 30.96 -16.16 -27.03
CA THR A 224 30.23 -17.44 -27.05
C THR A 224 28.87 -17.31 -27.74
N GLU A 225 28.19 -16.16 -27.62
CA GLU A 225 26.89 -15.86 -28.24
C GLU A 225 26.98 -15.61 -29.76
N HIS A 226 28.08 -15.06 -30.29
CA HIS A 226 28.25 -14.93 -31.74
C HIS A 226 28.29 -16.28 -32.49
N GLN A 227 28.35 -17.42 -31.77
CA GLN A 227 28.25 -18.76 -32.33
C GLN A 227 26.92 -19.48 -32.05
N HIS A 228 26.05 -18.92 -31.20
CA HIS A 228 24.74 -19.49 -30.89
C HIS A 228 23.63 -18.54 -31.33
N ARG A 229 22.95 -18.91 -32.43
CA ARG A 229 21.65 -18.33 -32.80
C ARG A 229 20.69 -18.60 -31.65
N GLU A 230 20.46 -17.62 -30.78
CA GLU A 230 19.44 -17.74 -29.74
C GLU A 230 18.09 -18.01 -30.41
N LYS A 231 17.47 -19.12 -30.03
CA LYS A 231 16.08 -19.39 -30.36
C LYS A 231 15.28 -18.21 -29.80
N ARG A 232 14.41 -17.59 -30.61
CA ARG A 232 13.37 -16.68 -30.12
C ARG A 232 12.74 -17.33 -28.89
N GLN A 233 13.00 -16.78 -27.70
CA GLN A 233 12.35 -17.27 -26.50
C GLN A 233 10.87 -17.00 -26.68
N VAL A 234 10.07 -18.06 -26.78
CA VAL A 234 8.62 -17.92 -26.70
C VAL A 234 8.34 -17.56 -25.26
N HIS A 235 7.95 -16.31 -25.01
CA HIS A 235 7.57 -15.87 -23.68
C HIS A 235 6.35 -16.67 -23.21
N ASP A 236 6.46 -17.30 -22.04
CA ASP A 236 5.31 -17.93 -21.41
C ASP A 236 4.48 -16.85 -20.75
N HIS A 237 3.49 -16.32 -21.47
CA HIS A 237 2.58 -15.28 -20.96
C HIS A 237 1.72 -15.73 -19.77
N ARG A 238 1.78 -17.02 -19.38
CA ARG A 238 1.21 -17.49 -18.11
C ARG A 238 2.06 -17.09 -16.90
N LYS A 239 3.33 -16.72 -17.11
CA LYS A 239 4.23 -16.15 -16.09
C LYS A 239 4.14 -14.64 -16.12
N ASN A 240 2.99 -14.13 -15.70
CA ASN A 240 2.66 -12.71 -15.72
C ASN A 240 2.65 -12.07 -14.32
N THR A 241 3.13 -12.76 -13.29
CA THR A 241 3.08 -12.27 -11.91
C THR A 241 4.47 -12.19 -11.29
N CYS A 242 4.85 -11.01 -10.82
CA CYS A 242 6.11 -10.73 -10.14
C CYS A 242 5.94 -10.86 -8.62
N SER A 243 6.60 -11.83 -8.00
CA SER A 243 6.55 -11.99 -6.55
C SER A 243 7.43 -10.96 -5.82
N LEU A 244 6.87 -10.33 -4.79
CA LEU A 244 7.49 -9.23 -4.06
C LEU A 244 7.91 -9.64 -2.66
N LEU A 245 9.09 -9.16 -2.26
CA LEU A 245 9.52 -9.03 -0.88
C LEU A 245 9.36 -7.57 -0.46
N LEU A 246 8.51 -7.30 0.52
CA LEU A 246 8.36 -5.97 1.11
C LEU A 246 9.16 -5.93 2.41
N VAL A 247 9.98 -4.89 2.58
CA VAL A 247 10.75 -4.67 3.80
C VAL A 247 10.45 -3.27 4.32
N ALA A 248 10.01 -3.14 5.57
CA ALA A 248 9.90 -1.86 6.25
C ALA A 248 11.03 -1.71 7.28
N ASP A 249 11.70 -0.56 7.27
CA ASP A 249 12.67 -0.22 8.31
C ASP A 249 11.97 0.27 9.59
N TYR A 250 12.74 0.42 10.67
CA TYR A 250 12.22 0.87 11.96
C TYR A 250 11.63 2.28 11.90
N ARG A 251 12.10 3.13 10.97
CA ARG A 251 11.58 4.50 10.79
C ARG A 251 10.18 4.44 10.19
N PHE A 252 9.97 3.59 9.18
CA PHE A 252 8.64 3.35 8.63
C PHE A 252 7.69 2.80 9.69
N PHE A 253 8.10 1.77 10.44
CA PHE A 253 7.31 1.21 11.54
C PHE A 253 6.94 2.26 12.59
N LYS A 254 7.91 3.10 12.99
CA LYS A 254 7.70 4.14 14.01
C LYS A 254 6.78 5.27 13.53
N HIS A 255 6.98 5.76 12.30
CA HIS A 255 6.33 6.97 11.82
C HIS A 255 5.05 6.67 11.04
N MET A 256 5.13 5.87 9.97
CA MET A 256 3.94 5.47 9.20
C MET A 256 3.10 4.46 9.97
N GLY A 257 3.77 3.50 10.60
CA GLY A 257 3.14 2.46 11.41
C GLY A 257 2.63 2.92 12.77
N ARG A 258 3.01 4.12 13.24
CA ARG A 258 2.80 4.61 14.62
C ARG A 258 3.26 3.62 15.70
N GLY A 259 4.23 2.76 15.38
CA GLY A 259 4.69 1.67 16.25
C GLY A 259 3.70 0.52 16.41
N GLN A 260 2.70 0.40 15.53
CA GLN A 260 1.67 -0.64 15.58
C GLN A 260 1.82 -1.64 14.43
N GLU A 261 1.72 -2.93 14.77
CA GLU A 261 1.95 -4.03 13.83
C GLU A 261 0.90 -4.10 12.72
N SER A 262 -0.39 -4.12 13.09
CA SER A 262 -1.50 -4.18 12.14
C SER A 262 -1.52 -2.98 11.20
N VAL A 263 -1.36 -1.77 11.74
CA VAL A 263 -1.31 -0.53 10.95
C VAL A 263 -0.21 -0.58 9.90
N THR A 264 1.02 -0.92 10.30
CA THR A 264 2.16 -0.97 9.39
C THR A 264 1.94 -2.00 8.28
N LEU A 265 1.49 -3.20 8.67
CA LEU A 265 1.31 -4.33 7.77
C LEU A 265 0.18 -4.07 6.77
N ASN A 266 -0.97 -3.60 7.25
CA ASN A 266 -2.14 -3.31 6.44
C ASN A 266 -1.83 -2.19 5.43
N TYR A 267 -1.10 -1.14 5.85
CA TYR A 267 -0.68 -0.07 4.94
C TYR A 267 0.19 -0.59 3.78
N LEU A 268 1.17 -1.47 4.06
CA LEU A 268 2.02 -2.05 3.02
C LEU A 268 1.21 -2.89 2.02
N ILE A 269 0.25 -3.68 2.51
CA ILE A 269 -0.57 -4.53 1.67
C ILE A 269 -1.53 -3.70 0.83
N GLU A 270 -2.23 -2.73 1.42
CA GLU A 270 -3.11 -1.78 0.71
C GLU A 270 -2.35 -1.05 -0.42
N LEU A 271 -1.11 -0.65 -0.18
CA LEU A 271 -0.28 -0.01 -1.19
C LEU A 271 0.04 -0.94 -2.36
N ILE A 272 0.42 -2.19 -2.09
CA ILE A 272 0.74 -3.15 -3.15
C ILE A 272 -0.51 -3.61 -3.91
N ASP A 273 -1.68 -3.67 -3.28
CA ASP A 273 -2.95 -3.95 -3.96
C ASP A 273 -3.25 -2.89 -5.03
N ARG A 274 -3.00 -1.61 -4.73
CA ARG A 274 -3.10 -0.52 -5.72
C ARG A 274 -2.06 -0.64 -6.83
N VAL A 275 -0.83 -1.06 -6.50
CA VAL A 275 0.22 -1.28 -7.51
C VAL A 275 -0.17 -2.43 -8.45
N ASP A 276 -0.69 -3.54 -7.93
CA ASP A 276 -1.14 -4.66 -8.77
C ASP A 276 -2.25 -4.22 -9.72
N ASP A 277 -3.24 -3.46 -9.25
CA ASP A 277 -4.32 -2.94 -10.11
C ASP A 277 -3.78 -2.11 -11.29
N ILE A 278 -2.81 -1.22 -11.04
CA ILE A 278 -2.19 -0.40 -12.09
C ILE A 278 -1.52 -1.31 -13.13
N TYR A 279 -0.70 -2.27 -12.70
CA TYR A 279 0.04 -3.12 -13.62
C TYR A 279 -0.90 -4.07 -14.39
N ARG A 280 -1.86 -4.70 -13.72
CA ARG A 280 -2.79 -5.66 -14.34
C ARG A 280 -3.65 -5.01 -15.42
N ASN A 281 -4.01 -3.75 -15.23
CA ASN A 281 -4.80 -2.98 -16.18
C ASN A 281 -3.97 -2.17 -17.18
N THR A 282 -2.64 -2.26 -17.12
CA THR A 282 -1.77 -1.66 -18.13
C THR A 282 -1.59 -2.63 -19.31
N THR A 283 -1.78 -2.13 -20.53
CA THR A 283 -1.45 -2.85 -21.76
C THR A 283 -0.22 -2.20 -22.39
N TRP A 284 0.90 -2.91 -22.43
CA TRP A 284 2.13 -2.39 -23.02
C TRP A 284 2.16 -2.61 -24.54
N ASN A 285 1.59 -3.72 -25.02
CA ASN A 285 1.29 -4.00 -26.43
C ASN A 285 0.34 -5.21 -26.54
N ASP A 286 0.10 -5.73 -27.74
CA ASP A 286 -0.81 -6.87 -28.00
C ASP A 286 -0.42 -8.17 -27.26
N GLU A 287 0.87 -8.35 -26.95
CA GLU A 287 1.43 -9.54 -26.29
C GLU A 287 1.56 -9.36 -24.77
N PHE A 288 1.93 -8.16 -24.32
CA PHE A 288 2.19 -7.85 -22.92
C PHE A 288 1.00 -7.12 -22.30
N LYS A 289 0.11 -7.90 -21.68
CA LYS A 289 -1.07 -7.44 -20.94
C LYS A 289 -1.35 -8.32 -19.73
N GLY A 290 -1.99 -7.76 -18.72
CA GLY A 290 -2.36 -8.50 -17.51
C GLY A 290 -1.15 -8.93 -16.68
N TYR A 291 -0.03 -8.21 -16.75
CA TYR A 291 1.11 -8.44 -15.85
C TYR A 291 0.84 -7.74 -14.52
N GLY A 292 1.30 -8.30 -13.42
CA GLY A 292 1.09 -7.72 -12.11
C GLY A 292 2.05 -8.24 -11.07
N VAL A 293 1.73 -8.00 -9.81
CA VAL A 293 2.57 -8.31 -8.66
C VAL A 293 1.80 -9.12 -7.61
N GLN A 294 2.54 -9.85 -6.78
CA GLN A 294 1.98 -10.60 -5.65
C GLN A 294 2.91 -10.49 -4.46
N ILE A 295 2.35 -10.47 -3.25
CA ILE A 295 3.15 -10.42 -2.03
C ILE A 295 3.57 -11.83 -1.65
N GLN A 296 4.88 -12.08 -1.63
CA GLN A 296 5.47 -13.34 -1.17
C GLN A 296 5.93 -13.25 0.27
N GLN A 297 6.51 -12.13 0.67
CA GLN A 297 6.97 -11.95 2.04
C GLN A 297 6.93 -10.49 2.47
N ILE A 298 6.58 -10.25 3.73
CA ILE A 298 6.72 -8.96 4.41
C ILE A 298 7.68 -9.11 5.58
N ILE A 299 8.65 -8.20 5.70
CA ILE A 299 9.57 -8.08 6.84
C ILE A 299 9.44 -6.68 7.41
N ILE A 300 9.04 -6.55 8.67
CA ILE A 300 8.94 -5.25 9.36
C ILE A 300 9.94 -5.22 10.50
N ASN A 301 10.91 -4.32 10.44
CA ASN A 301 11.85 -4.11 11.54
C ASN A 301 11.24 -3.16 12.57
N GLN A 302 11.13 -3.57 13.82
CA GLN A 302 10.50 -2.76 14.89
C GLN A 302 11.47 -1.81 15.57
N GLU A 303 12.74 -2.19 15.62
CA GLU A 303 13.82 -1.44 16.25
C GLU A 303 15.02 -1.33 15.28
N PRO A 304 15.91 -0.35 15.46
CA PRO A 304 17.17 -0.31 14.73
C PRO A 304 17.99 -1.57 14.97
N THR A 305 18.57 -2.11 13.89
CA THR A 305 19.42 -3.30 13.97
C THR A 305 20.74 -2.93 14.64
N LYS A 306 21.10 -3.65 15.70
CA LYS A 306 22.36 -3.46 16.41
C LYS A 306 23.48 -4.31 15.77
N PRO A 307 24.74 -3.83 15.83
CA PRO A 307 25.86 -4.63 15.36
C PRO A 307 25.94 -5.95 16.13
N PRO A 308 26.05 -7.10 15.43
CA PRO A 308 26.30 -8.38 16.07
C PRO A 308 27.56 -8.33 16.94
N SER A 309 27.59 -9.12 18.01
CA SER A 309 28.77 -9.22 18.88
C SER A 309 30.02 -9.62 18.09
N GLY A 310 31.10 -8.84 18.22
CA GLY A 310 32.36 -9.08 17.52
C GLY A 310 32.42 -8.55 16.08
N SER A 311 31.43 -7.76 15.65
CA SER A 311 31.48 -7.09 14.34
C SER A 311 32.65 -6.10 14.26
N PRO A 312 33.28 -5.94 13.07
CA PRO A 312 34.39 -5.02 12.89
C PRO A 312 33.95 -3.56 13.11
N ALA A 313 34.94 -2.69 13.39
CA ALA A 313 34.71 -1.25 13.41
C ALA A 313 34.18 -0.80 12.03
N GLY A 314 33.06 -0.06 12.03
CA GLY A 314 32.39 0.35 10.80
C GLY A 314 31.43 -0.69 10.21
N TRP A 315 30.83 -1.55 11.04
CA TRP A 315 29.68 -2.35 10.62
C TRP A 315 28.53 -1.44 10.16
N VAL A 316 27.93 -1.79 9.03
CA VAL A 316 26.87 -1.03 8.37
C VAL A 316 25.71 -1.98 8.07
N HIS A 317 24.48 -1.50 8.27
CA HIS A 317 23.26 -2.23 7.95
C HIS A 317 22.15 -1.26 7.56
N TYR A 318 21.33 -1.61 6.57
CA TYR A 318 20.29 -0.69 6.05
C TYR A 318 19.32 -0.17 7.12
N ASN A 319 19.04 -0.99 8.15
CA ASN A 319 18.13 -0.68 9.26
C ASN A 319 18.85 -0.17 10.54
N MET A 320 20.04 0.41 10.45
CA MET A 320 20.71 1.01 11.60
C MET A 320 20.18 2.44 11.92
N GLU A 321 20.37 2.91 13.15
CA GLU A 321 19.77 4.16 13.67
C GLU A 321 20.25 5.42 12.93
N ASP A 322 21.54 5.51 12.64
CA ASP A 322 22.13 6.66 11.95
C ASP A 322 22.71 6.24 10.60
N SER A 323 23.01 7.19 9.73
CA SER A 323 23.78 6.86 8.53
C SER A 323 25.20 6.40 8.91
N PRO A 324 25.91 5.65 8.03
CA PRO A 324 27.31 5.30 8.27
C PRO A 324 28.25 6.51 8.28
N VAL A 325 27.77 7.70 7.87
CA VAL A 325 28.53 8.95 7.91
C VAL A 325 28.38 9.59 9.28
N LYS A 326 29.51 9.76 9.98
CA LYS A 326 29.54 10.35 11.33
C LYS A 326 28.85 11.72 11.35
N GLY A 327 27.85 11.86 12.23
CA GLY A 327 27.10 13.10 12.42
C GLY A 327 25.96 13.32 11.42
N LYS A 328 25.61 12.32 10.62
CA LYS A 328 24.43 12.35 9.74
C LYS A 328 23.45 11.24 10.12
N GLU A 329 22.21 11.62 10.45
CA GLU A 329 21.12 10.68 10.74
C GLU A 329 20.52 10.08 9.46
N VAL A 330 20.32 10.92 8.44
CA VAL A 330 19.72 10.51 7.16
C VAL A 330 20.76 9.90 6.23
N TRP A 331 20.40 8.78 5.62
CA TRP A 331 21.22 8.11 4.63
C TRP A 331 21.29 8.86 3.30
N GLU A 332 22.44 8.79 2.62
CA GLU A 332 22.48 9.03 1.19
C GLU A 332 21.70 7.92 0.47
N VAL A 333 20.71 8.29 -0.35
CA VAL A 333 19.77 7.35 -0.96
C VAL A 333 20.45 6.23 -1.76
N LYS A 334 21.51 6.55 -2.52
CA LYS A 334 22.30 5.56 -3.27
C LYS A 334 22.98 4.56 -2.33
N LYS A 335 23.57 5.04 -1.23
CA LYS A 335 24.24 4.20 -0.24
C LYS A 335 23.27 3.31 0.52
N LEU A 336 22.06 3.79 0.80
CA LEU A 336 21.02 2.97 1.40
C LEU A 336 20.59 1.83 0.45
N LEU A 337 20.38 2.13 -0.84
CA LEU A 337 19.99 1.10 -1.82
C LEU A 337 21.10 0.05 -1.99
N GLU A 338 22.36 0.48 -2.11
CA GLU A 338 23.53 -0.41 -2.18
C GLU A 338 23.58 -1.34 -0.96
N GLN A 339 23.45 -0.78 0.25
CA GLN A 339 23.50 -1.54 1.48
C GLN A 339 22.31 -2.49 1.64
N PHE A 340 21.09 -2.04 1.33
CA PHE A 340 19.89 -2.86 1.37
C PHE A 340 20.04 -4.10 0.47
N SER A 341 20.55 -3.91 -0.75
CA SER A 341 20.79 -4.99 -1.72
C SER A 341 21.81 -6.03 -1.26
N LEU A 342 22.71 -5.66 -0.35
CA LEU A 342 23.68 -6.57 0.26
C LEU A 342 23.05 -7.34 1.43
N ASP A 343 22.39 -6.61 2.33
CA ASP A 343 21.84 -7.17 3.55
C ASP A 343 20.70 -8.15 3.26
N ILE A 344 19.84 -7.83 2.29
CA ILE A 344 18.66 -8.63 1.94
C ILE A 344 18.92 -9.72 0.89
N SER A 345 20.17 -9.91 0.47
CA SER A 345 20.54 -10.76 -0.67
C SER A 345 19.95 -12.18 -0.63
N ASP A 346 19.91 -12.84 0.53
CA ASP A 346 19.41 -14.22 0.61
C ASP A 346 17.90 -14.25 0.31
N ASN A 347 17.14 -13.28 0.82
CA ASN A 347 15.72 -13.15 0.56
C ASN A 347 15.45 -12.69 -0.90
N ALA A 348 16.18 -11.69 -1.38
CA ALA A 348 16.06 -11.14 -2.73
C ALA A 348 16.32 -12.18 -3.82
N SER A 349 17.15 -13.20 -3.54
CA SER A 349 17.44 -14.29 -4.48
C SER A 349 16.23 -15.15 -4.86
N SER A 350 15.16 -15.10 -4.05
CA SER A 350 13.98 -15.98 -4.16
C SER A 350 12.71 -15.27 -4.61
N VAL A 351 12.80 -13.98 -4.95
CA VAL A 351 11.68 -13.13 -5.35
C VAL A 351 11.99 -12.43 -6.66
N CYS A 352 10.94 -11.99 -7.36
CA CYS A 352 11.09 -11.18 -8.56
C CYS A 352 11.66 -9.78 -8.22
N LEU A 353 11.18 -9.14 -7.14
CA LEU A 353 11.63 -7.83 -6.69
C LEU A 353 11.59 -7.72 -5.15
N ALA A 354 12.58 -7.05 -4.55
CA ALA A 354 12.61 -6.70 -3.13
C ALA A 354 12.57 -5.18 -2.94
N HIS A 355 11.63 -4.68 -2.14
CA HIS A 355 11.40 -3.24 -1.99
C HIS A 355 11.49 -2.79 -0.53
N LEU A 356 12.29 -1.76 -0.26
CA LEU A 356 12.44 -1.15 1.05
C LEU A 356 11.51 0.06 1.21
N PHE A 357 10.74 0.09 2.29
CA PHE A 357 9.94 1.21 2.74
C PHE A 357 10.62 1.86 3.94
N THR A 358 10.81 3.18 3.88
CA THR A 358 11.45 3.97 4.93
C THR A 358 10.72 5.30 5.16
N TYR A 359 11.12 6.04 6.19
CA TYR A 359 10.64 7.38 6.52
C TYR A 359 11.81 8.34 6.66
N GLN A 360 12.55 8.55 5.56
CA GLN A 360 13.76 9.37 5.50
C GLN A 360 13.61 10.52 4.50
N ASP A 361 13.96 11.73 4.91
CA ASP A 361 13.89 12.90 4.02
C ASP A 361 15.18 12.99 3.21
N PHE A 362 15.22 12.34 2.06
CA PHE A 362 16.42 12.30 1.23
C PHE A 362 16.70 13.65 0.58
N ASP A 363 18.00 13.90 0.34
CA ASP A 363 18.46 15.10 -0.36
C ASP A 363 17.74 15.28 -1.71
N MET A 364 17.57 16.56 -2.09
CA MET A 364 16.97 16.98 -3.36
C MET A 364 15.50 16.58 -3.57
N GLY A 365 14.80 16.16 -2.51
CA GLY A 365 13.40 15.75 -2.59
C GLY A 365 13.22 14.36 -3.21
N THR A 366 14.24 13.51 -3.13
CA THR A 366 14.19 12.15 -3.69
C THR A 366 13.17 11.31 -2.90
N LEU A 367 12.18 10.72 -3.58
CA LEU A 367 11.16 9.86 -2.94
C LEU A 367 11.51 8.38 -2.99
N GLY A 368 12.44 7.98 -3.84
CA GLY A 368 12.83 6.58 -3.99
C GLY A 368 13.96 6.39 -4.99
N LEU A 369 14.48 5.19 -5.05
CA LEU A 369 15.54 4.80 -5.99
C LEU A 369 15.44 3.31 -6.27
N ALA A 370 15.68 2.90 -7.52
CA ALA A 370 15.72 1.50 -7.92
C ALA A 370 16.77 1.27 -9.01
N TYR A 371 17.25 0.04 -9.12
CA TYR A 371 18.09 -0.36 -10.25
C TYR A 371 17.23 -0.59 -11.50
N VAL A 372 17.62 0.02 -12.62
CA VAL A 372 16.91 -0.10 -13.89
C VAL A 372 17.59 -1.15 -14.76
N ALA A 373 16.81 -2.09 -15.30
CA ALA A 373 17.31 -3.09 -16.22
C ALA A 373 17.72 -2.45 -17.56
N PRO A 374 18.96 -2.62 -18.04
CA PRO A 374 19.34 -2.22 -19.38
C PRO A 374 18.71 -3.13 -20.45
N SER A 375 18.49 -2.58 -21.66
CA SER A 375 17.98 -3.32 -22.82
C SER A 375 19.07 -4.20 -23.46
N ARG A 376 19.59 -5.18 -22.72
CA ARG A 376 20.61 -6.14 -23.19
C ARG A 376 20.35 -7.55 -22.66
N PRO A 377 20.88 -8.62 -23.30
CA PRO A 377 20.82 -9.97 -22.77
C PRO A 377 21.43 -10.04 -21.36
N HIS A 378 20.82 -10.83 -20.48
CA HIS A 378 21.27 -11.02 -19.08
C HIS A 378 21.52 -9.72 -18.31
N PRO A 379 20.53 -8.81 -18.22
CA PRO A 379 20.72 -7.51 -17.58
C PRO A 379 20.95 -7.65 -16.07
N LEU A 380 21.95 -6.92 -15.56
CA LEU A 380 22.02 -6.57 -14.15
C LEU A 380 21.11 -5.37 -13.88
N GLY A 381 20.28 -5.48 -12.84
CA GLY A 381 19.31 -4.45 -12.47
C GLY A 381 17.88 -4.79 -12.89
N GLY A 382 16.91 -4.28 -12.13
CA GLY A 382 15.48 -4.49 -12.35
C GLY A 382 14.98 -5.88 -11.93
N ILE A 383 13.74 -6.19 -12.30
CA ILE A 383 13.07 -7.43 -11.91
C ILE A 383 13.87 -8.67 -12.33
N CYS A 384 13.89 -9.69 -11.47
CA CYS A 384 14.56 -10.97 -11.73
C CYS A 384 16.07 -10.87 -12.05
N SER A 385 16.74 -9.77 -11.65
CA SER A 385 18.20 -9.62 -11.80
C SER A 385 18.95 -10.76 -11.13
N GLY A 386 19.93 -11.33 -11.82
CA GLY A 386 20.80 -12.39 -11.29
C GLY A 386 21.78 -11.91 -10.20
N PRO A 387 22.49 -12.85 -9.55
CA PRO A 387 23.47 -12.53 -8.53
C PRO A 387 24.68 -11.79 -9.09
N TYR A 388 25.17 -10.83 -8.32
CA TYR A 388 26.36 -10.07 -8.62
C TYR A 388 27.33 -10.07 -7.43
N TYR A 389 28.64 -10.03 -7.67
CA TYR A 389 29.66 -10.03 -6.62
C TYR A 389 30.36 -8.66 -6.57
N PRO A 390 30.08 -7.83 -5.56
CA PRO A 390 30.60 -6.45 -5.49
C PRO A 390 32.12 -6.34 -5.46
N SER A 391 32.82 -7.38 -5.00
CA SER A 391 34.28 -7.44 -5.03
C SER A 391 34.78 -8.87 -5.21
N GLN A 392 36.05 -9.03 -5.59
CA GLN A 392 36.70 -10.33 -5.72
C GLN A 392 36.82 -11.12 -4.41
N TYR A 393 36.72 -10.44 -3.28
CA TYR A 393 36.80 -11.03 -1.94
C TYR A 393 35.42 -11.20 -1.28
N SER A 394 34.36 -10.68 -1.92
CA SER A 394 33.00 -10.79 -1.43
C SER A 394 32.55 -12.25 -1.53
N LYS A 395 32.37 -12.91 -0.40
CA LYS A 395 31.87 -14.28 -0.32
C LYS A 395 30.36 -14.38 -0.54
N LYS A 396 29.63 -13.27 -0.32
CA LYS A 396 28.18 -13.18 -0.48
C LYS A 396 27.84 -12.41 -1.77
N PRO A 397 26.91 -12.92 -2.60
CA PRO A 397 26.38 -12.15 -3.72
C PRO A 397 25.51 -10.98 -3.22
N SER A 398 25.18 -10.09 -4.14
CA SER A 398 24.15 -9.05 -4.02
C SER A 398 23.21 -9.19 -5.21
N PHE A 399 21.97 -8.73 -5.06
CA PHE A 399 20.97 -8.78 -6.13
C PHE A 399 20.47 -7.38 -6.40
N LEU A 400 20.45 -6.98 -7.67
CA LEU A 400 20.01 -5.65 -8.12
C LEU A 400 18.54 -5.66 -8.54
N ASN A 401 17.75 -6.62 -8.06
CA ASN A 401 16.29 -6.65 -8.15
C ASN A 401 15.67 -5.91 -6.94
N THR A 402 16.25 -4.76 -6.60
CA THR A 402 15.94 -4.02 -5.39
C THR A 402 15.55 -2.58 -5.70
N GLY A 403 14.67 -2.06 -4.85
CA GLY A 403 14.28 -0.65 -4.87
C GLY A 403 13.96 -0.17 -3.45
N LEU A 404 13.82 1.14 -3.30
CA LEU A 404 13.35 1.76 -2.06
C LEU A 404 12.44 2.95 -2.32
N THR A 405 11.55 3.21 -1.37
CA THR A 405 10.69 4.40 -1.32
C THR A 405 10.69 4.96 0.10
N SER A 406 10.71 6.29 0.19
CA SER A 406 10.47 7.03 1.42
C SER A 406 9.11 7.73 1.37
N THR A 407 8.40 7.70 2.48
CA THR A 407 7.14 8.44 2.67
C THR A 407 7.33 9.79 3.37
N LYS A 408 8.59 10.26 3.50
CA LYS A 408 8.92 11.60 4.01
C LYS A 408 9.62 12.43 2.93
N ASN A 409 9.20 13.69 2.76
CA ASN A 409 9.76 14.60 1.75
C ASN A 409 9.59 16.07 2.17
N TYR A 410 10.71 16.80 2.29
CA TYR A 410 10.76 18.21 2.69
C TYR A 410 10.12 18.53 4.04
N GLY A 411 10.40 17.68 5.04
CA GLY A 411 9.92 17.85 6.42
C GLY A 411 8.41 18.00 6.50
#